data_AF-A0AAJ2PDV5-F1
#
_entry.id   AF-A0AAJ2PDV5-F1
#
_cell.length_a   1.000
_cell.length_b   1.000
_cell.length_c   1.000
_cell.angle_alpha   90.00
_cell.angle_beta   90.00
_cell.angle_gamma   90.00
#
_symmetry.space_group_name_H-M   'P 1'
#
loop_
_entity.id
_entity.type
_entity.pdbx_description
1 polymer ?
#
loop_
_entity_poly.entity_id
_entity_poly.type
_entity_poly.pdbx_seq_one_letter_code
_entity_poly.pdbx_strand_id
1 'polypeptide(L)'
;MKINQIRAGMNKIELEANVVEKSEERTVLTRYGEKRVAEIVLEDETGRIKASLWEEQIDEINVGDRVKIDGAYSTEFKNQLQINIPKKGKIEKL
;
A
#
# COMPACT_ATOMS: atom_id res chain seq x y z
N MET A 1 0.76 -1.67 -14.02
CA MET A 1 0.16 -3.01 -13.88
C MET A 1 -1.26 -2.88 -13.34
N LYS A 2 -2.13 -3.86 -13.57
CA LYS A 2 -3.48 -3.90 -12.98
C LYS A 2 -3.53 -4.79 -11.74
N ILE A 3 -4.44 -4.49 -10.81
CA ILE A 3 -4.53 -5.17 -9.52
C ILE A 3 -4.75 -6.68 -9.69
N ASN A 4 -5.61 -7.11 -10.62
CA ASN A 4 -5.88 -8.53 -10.84
C ASN A 4 -4.69 -9.35 -11.37
N GLN A 5 -3.61 -8.69 -11.81
CA GLN A 5 -2.38 -9.34 -12.29
C GLN A 5 -1.40 -9.60 -11.14
N ILE A 6 -1.63 -9.03 -9.96
CA ILE A 6 -0.76 -9.17 -8.80
C ILE A 6 -0.97 -10.56 -8.21
N ARG A 7 0.14 -11.27 -8.01
CA ARG A 7 0.21 -12.57 -7.33
C ARG A 7 1.20 -12.47 -6.19
N ALA A 8 1.13 -13.37 -5.23
CA ALA A 8 2.07 -13.42 -4.10
C ALA A 8 3.52 -13.58 -4.58
N GLY A 9 4.46 -12.88 -3.92
CA GLY A 9 5.90 -12.99 -4.19
C GLY A 9 6.41 -12.15 -5.37
N MET A 10 5.57 -11.27 -5.93
CA MET A 10 5.98 -10.32 -6.96
C MET A 10 6.75 -9.15 -6.35
N ASN A 11 7.70 -8.62 -7.11
CA ASN A 11 8.52 -7.47 -6.75
C ASN A 11 8.48 -6.43 -7.88
N LYS A 12 8.89 -5.19 -7.58
CA LYS A 12 8.89 -4.08 -8.54
C LYS A 12 7.51 -3.86 -9.19
N ILE A 13 6.47 -3.93 -8.36
CA ILE A 13 5.10 -3.68 -8.77
C ILE A 13 4.92 -2.17 -8.95
N GLU A 14 4.42 -1.80 -10.11
CA GLU A 14 4.05 -0.43 -10.45
C GLU A 14 2.57 -0.40 -10.83
N LEU A 15 1.77 0.44 -10.18
CA LEU A 15 0.34 0.57 -10.44
C LEU A 15 -0.19 1.96 -10.11
N GLU A 16 -1.35 2.27 -10.69
CA GLU A 16 -2.15 3.44 -10.33
C GLU A 16 -3.52 2.96 -9.85
N ALA A 17 -4.00 3.52 -8.75
CA ALA A 17 -5.27 3.14 -8.16
C ALA A 17 -5.86 4.28 -7.32
N ASN A 18 -7.15 4.19 -7.01
CA ASN A 18 -7.83 5.10 -6.10
C ASN A 18 -7.81 4.55 -4.69
N VAL A 19 -7.60 5.40 -3.70
CA VAL A 19 -7.72 5.05 -2.28
C VAL A 19 -9.20 5.10 -1.90
N VAL A 20 -9.78 3.94 -1.61
CA VAL A 20 -11.21 3.83 -1.29
C VAL A 20 -11.47 3.67 0.21
N GLU A 21 -10.49 3.15 0.95
CA GLU A 21 -10.57 3.00 2.40
C GLU A 21 -9.21 3.27 3.03
N LYS A 22 -9.21 3.78 4.26
CA LYS A 22 -8.04 4.01 5.10
C LYS A 22 -8.38 3.67 6.54
N SER A 23 -7.61 2.80 7.16
CA SER A 23 -7.77 2.44 8.57
C SER A 23 -7.29 3.57 9.47
N GLU A 24 -7.68 3.49 10.74
CA GLU A 24 -7.00 4.27 11.78
C GLU A 24 -5.51 3.92 11.80
N GLU A 25 -4.70 4.93 12.11
CA GLU A 25 -3.28 4.72 12.34
C GLU A 25 -3.03 3.97 13.64
N ARG A 26 -2.00 3.15 13.67
CA ARG A 26 -1.54 2.48 14.87
C ARG A 26 -0.03 2.52 14.97
N THR A 27 0.47 2.48 16.20
CA THR A 27 1.90 2.37 16.47
C THR A 27 2.30 0.89 16.56
N VAL A 28 3.37 0.52 15.88
CA VAL A 28 3.99 -0.80 15.94
C VAL A 28 5.43 -0.70 16.39
N LEU A 29 5.86 -1.63 17.25
CA LEU A 29 7.27 -1.72 17.66
C LEU A 29 8.05 -2.49 16.59
N THR A 30 9.02 -1.82 15.98
CA THR A 30 9.94 -2.44 15.02
C THR A 30 11.33 -2.59 15.65
N ARG A 31 12.22 -3.36 15.01
CA ARG A 31 13.65 -3.44 15.39
C ARG A 31 14.38 -2.08 15.37
N TYR A 32 13.78 -1.06 14.76
CA TYR A 32 14.33 0.29 14.65
C TYR A 32 13.59 1.30 15.53
N GLY A 33 12.73 0.84 16.44
CA GLY A 33 11.89 1.66 17.30
C GLY A 33 10.42 1.66 16.89
N GLU A 34 9.65 2.51 17.53
CA GLU A 34 8.21 2.68 17.25
C GLU A 34 8.00 3.33 15.89
N LYS A 35 7.00 2.84 15.16
CA LYS A 35 6.60 3.33 13.84
C LYS A 35 5.08 3.40 13.71
N ARG A 36 4.59 4.46 13.05
CA ARG A 36 3.19 4.59 12.65
C ARG A 36 2.94 3.78 11.40
N VAL A 37 1.83 3.05 11.38
CA VAL A 37 1.34 2.31 10.22
C VAL A 37 -0.18 2.48 10.09
N ALA A 38 -0.65 2.64 8.87
CA ALA A 38 -2.07 2.58 8.52
C ALA A 38 -2.27 1.66 7.30
N GLU A 39 -3.41 0.98 7.23
CA GLU A 39 -3.79 0.16 6.08
C GLU A 39 -4.69 0.98 5.15
N ILE A 40 -4.48 0.88 3.84
CA ILE A 40 -5.37 1.44 2.83
C ILE A 40 -5.87 0.34 1.89
N VAL A 41 -7.05 0.57 1.32
CA VAL A 41 -7.57 -0.23 0.21
C VAL A 41 -7.48 0.59 -1.06
N LEU A 42 -6.80 0.02 -2.05
CA LEU A 42 -6.64 0.57 -3.38
C LEU A 42 -7.60 -0.13 -4.32
N GLU A 43 -8.25 0.63 -5.20
CA GLU A 43 -9.19 0.14 -6.21
C GLU A 43 -8.80 0.65 -7.60
N ASP A 44 -8.77 -0.27 -8.57
CA ASP A 44 -8.73 0.01 -10.00
C ASP A 44 -9.90 -0.71 -10.69
N GLU A 45 -10.01 -0.62 -12.01
CA GLU A 45 -11.11 -1.25 -12.74
C GLU A 45 -11.09 -2.79 -12.71
N THR A 46 -10.01 -3.40 -12.21
CA THR A 46 -9.79 -4.85 -12.19
C THR A 46 -9.94 -5.48 -10.82
N GLY A 47 -9.94 -4.68 -9.74
CA GLY A 47 -10.17 -5.19 -8.39
C GLY A 47 -9.66 -4.27 -7.28
N ARG A 48 -9.51 -4.86 -6.10
CA ARG A 48 -9.05 -4.19 -4.89
C ARG A 48 -7.84 -4.87 -4.29
N ILE A 49 -6.93 -4.09 -3.70
CA ILE A 49 -5.78 -4.62 -2.97
C ILE A 49 -5.44 -3.76 -1.76
N LYS A 50 -4.97 -4.40 -0.70
CA LYS A 50 -4.52 -3.71 0.51
C LYS A 50 -3.08 -3.23 0.35
N ALA A 51 -2.79 -2.05 0.89
CA ALA A 51 -1.43 -1.54 1.04
C ALA A 51 -1.18 -0.96 2.43
N SER A 52 0.08 -0.96 2.87
CA SER A 52 0.48 -0.34 4.14
C SER A 52 1.15 1.01 3.90
N LEU A 53 0.66 2.05 4.57
CA LEU A 53 1.27 3.37 4.66
C LEU A 53 2.11 3.46 5.94
N TRP A 54 3.29 4.07 5.85
CA TRP A 54 4.21 4.23 6.98
C TRP A 54 4.55 5.69 7.22
N GLU A 55 4.63 6.07 8.49
CA GLU A 55 5.11 7.40 8.92
C GLU A 55 4.42 8.54 8.16
N GLU A 56 5.17 9.39 7.47
CA GLU A 56 4.71 10.56 6.72
C GLU A 56 3.71 10.22 5.60
N GLN A 57 3.78 9.01 5.03
CA GLN A 57 2.84 8.57 3.98
C GLN A 57 1.40 8.53 4.48
N ILE A 58 1.21 8.32 5.79
CA ILE A 58 -0.10 8.28 6.44
C ILE A 58 -0.73 9.67 6.37
N ASP A 59 0.04 10.74 6.50
CA ASP A 59 -0.49 12.10 6.52
C ASP A 59 -0.75 12.62 5.09
N GLU A 60 0.03 12.15 4.11
CA GLU A 60 -0.04 12.57 2.71
C GLU A 60 -1.17 11.92 1.91
N ILE A 61 -1.51 10.66 2.20
CA ILE A 61 -2.46 9.87 1.40
C ILE A 61 -3.79 9.73 2.12
N ASN A 62 -4.88 10.12 1.46
CA ASN A 62 -6.23 10.12 2.02
C ASN A 62 -7.24 9.38 1.13
N VAL A 63 -8.37 9.01 1.72
CA VAL A 63 -9.49 8.41 0.98
C VAL A 63 -9.98 9.41 -0.08
N GLY A 64 -10.20 8.92 -1.29
CA GLY A 64 -10.54 9.72 -2.47
C GLY A 64 -9.34 10.13 -3.32
N ASP A 65 -8.11 9.96 -2.82
CA ASP A 65 -6.91 10.26 -3.61
C ASP A 65 -6.69 9.20 -4.68
N ARG A 66 -6.24 9.66 -5.85
CA ARG A 66 -5.64 8.78 -6.85
C ARG A 66 -4.14 8.77 -6.63
N VAL A 67 -3.55 7.58 -6.56
CA VAL A 67 -2.13 7.41 -6.27
C VAL A 67 -1.43 6.59 -7.33
N LYS A 68 -0.15 6.87 -7.52
CA LYS A 68 0.80 6.04 -8.26
C LYS A 68 1.77 5.40 -7.29
N ILE A 69 1.96 4.10 -7.43
CA ILE A 69 2.89 3.31 -6.63
C ILE A 69 4.00 2.80 -7.54
N ASP A 70 5.25 2.94 -7.07
CA ASP A 70 6.44 2.47 -7.74
C ASP A 70 7.29 1.59 -6.81
N GLY A 71 7.74 0.45 -7.32
CA GLY A 71 8.66 -0.42 -6.59
C GLY A 71 8.05 -1.20 -5.42
N ALA A 72 6.74 -1.44 -5.41
CA ALA A 72 6.09 -2.24 -4.37
C ALA A 72 6.39 -3.75 -4.52
N TYR A 73 6.13 -4.52 -3.47
CA TYR A 73 6.19 -5.98 -3.48
C TYR A 73 4.92 -6.57 -2.86
N SER A 74 4.52 -7.74 -3.34
CA SER A 74 3.33 -8.43 -2.84
C SER A 74 3.69 -9.49 -1.80
N THR A 75 2.88 -9.55 -0.75
CA THR A 75 2.94 -10.56 0.29
C THR A 75 1.57 -11.12 0.54
N GLU A 76 1.51 -12.31 1.11
CA GLU A 76 0.28 -12.88 1.62
C GLU A 76 0.32 -12.85 3.15
N PHE A 77 -0.68 -12.23 3.77
CA PHE A 77 -0.83 -12.19 5.21
C PHE A 77 -2.23 -12.70 5.56
N LYS A 78 -2.31 -13.77 6.37
CA LYS A 78 -3.58 -14.43 6.73
C LYS A 78 -4.47 -14.74 5.51
N ASN A 79 -3.87 -15.29 4.45
CA ASN A 79 -4.54 -15.60 3.16
C ASN A 79 -5.11 -14.38 2.43
N GLN A 80 -4.66 -13.16 2.76
CA GLN A 80 -4.99 -11.94 2.03
C GLN A 80 -3.76 -11.45 1.28
N LEU A 81 -3.92 -11.27 -0.04
CA LEU A 81 -2.92 -10.63 -0.88
C LEU A 81 -2.88 -9.14 -0.55
N GLN A 82 -1.69 -8.63 -0.26
CA GLN A 82 -1.43 -7.23 -0.01
C GLN A 82 -0.12 -6.80 -0.68
N ILE A 83 0.01 -5.50 -0.93
CA ILE A 83 1.28 -4.90 -1.36
C ILE A 83 1.90 -4.08 -0.25
N ASN A 84 3.21 -3.99 -0.26
CA ASN A 84 3.97 -3.16 0.66
C ASN A 84 4.97 -2.33 -0.15
N ILE A 85 5.15 -1.08 0.25
CA ILE A 85 6.07 -0.15 -0.39
C ILE A 85 7.37 -0.19 0.44
N PRO A 86 8.47 -0.71 -0.11
CA PRO A 86 9.74 -0.72 0.62
C PRO A 86 10.29 0.71 0.71
N LYS A 87 11.30 0.94 1.55
CA LYS A 87 11.97 2.25 1.68
C LYS A 87 12.46 2.86 0.34
N LYS A 88 12.77 2.02 -0.65
CA LYS A 88 13.20 2.45 -1.99
C LYS A 88 12.04 2.68 -2.97
N GLY A 89 10.86 2.16 -2.65
CA GLY A 89 9.65 2.38 -3.43
C GLY A 89 9.02 3.72 -3.07
N LYS A 90 8.02 4.12 -3.85
CA LYS A 90 7.33 5.39 -3.71
C LYS A 90 5.83 5.23 -3.84
N ILE A 91 5.11 6.10 -3.15
CA ILE A 91 3.69 6.35 -3.36
C ILE A 91 3.52 7.86 -3.51
N GLU A 92 2.89 8.28 -4.59
CA GLU A 92 2.72 9.69 -4.93
C GLU A 92 1.27 9.92 -5.33
N LYS A 93 0.68 11.02 -4.84
CA LYS A 93 -0.64 11.47 -5.27
C LYS A 93 -0.59 12.02 -6.70
N LEU A 94 -1.59 11.69 -7.49
CA LEU A 94 -1.79 12.19 -8.87
C LEU A 94 -2.71 13.42 -8.91
#